data_AF-A0A838ZHY4-F1
#
_entry.id   AF-A0A838ZHY4-F1
#
_cell.length_a   1.000
_cell.length_b   1.000
_cell.length_c   1.000
_cell.angle_alpha   90.00
_cell.angle_beta   90.00
_cell.angle_gamma   90.00
#
_symmetry.space_group_name_H-M   'P 1'
#
loop_
_entity.id
_entity.type
_entity.pdbx_description
1 polymer ?
#
loop_
_entity_poly.entity_id
_entity_poly.type
_entity_poly.pdbx_seq_one_letter_code
_entity_poly.pdbx_strand_id
1 'polypeptide(L)'
;MKTIQFFHPEETFTYHIEKCFCKVVYSGNQHQLLIEIYSTDGLDHVEDDSLQNDFAQVILSVDDFPVNVISPDELAGKNFEIPECYMEIEDEEGEIEEIYYTNVNFSDENFEADENQLSFFKDNSGTLCLKWKGKVQDFTEESDELIPFKLECAFSPASFEDRD
;
A
#
# COMPACT_ATOMS: atom_id res chain seq x y z
N MET A 1 14.60 -8.87 -6.00
CA MET A 1 14.17 -7.66 -5.26
C MET A 1 12.66 -7.58 -5.34
N LYS A 2 11.99 -7.04 -4.32
CA LYS A 2 10.53 -6.84 -4.31
C LYS A 2 10.22 -5.49 -4.97
N THR A 3 9.16 -5.41 -5.77
CA THR A 3 8.85 -4.21 -6.55
C THR A 3 7.37 -3.86 -6.48
N ILE A 4 7.08 -2.58 -6.70
CA ILE A 4 5.75 -2.06 -6.98
C ILE A 4 5.71 -1.76 -8.48
N GLN A 5 4.67 -2.22 -9.17
CA GLN A 5 4.50 -1.99 -10.60
C GLN A 5 3.19 -1.26 -10.84
N PHE A 6 3.25 -0.10 -11.51
CA PHE A 6 2.10 0.65 -12.02
C PHE A 6 2.01 0.45 -13.53
N PHE A 7 0.84 0.07 -14.03
CA PHE A 7 0.61 -0.29 -15.43
C PHE A 7 -0.06 0.85 -16.18
N HIS A 8 0.73 1.88 -16.51
CA HIS A 8 0.27 2.98 -17.37
C HIS A 8 0.16 2.51 -18.84
N PRO A 9 -0.73 3.08 -19.67
CA PRO A 9 -0.87 2.69 -21.07
C PRO A 9 0.41 2.88 -21.90
N GLU A 10 1.22 3.89 -21.59
CA GLU A 10 2.46 4.19 -22.32
C GLU A 10 3.66 3.36 -21.83
N GLU A 11 3.78 3.16 -20.51
CA GLU A 11 4.89 2.42 -19.91
C GLU A 11 4.53 1.79 -18.56
N THR A 12 5.42 0.95 -18.01
CA THR A 12 5.23 0.34 -16.68
C THR A 12 6.24 0.91 -15.70
N PHE A 13 5.79 1.73 -14.76
CA PHE A 13 6.64 2.28 -13.70
C PHE A 13 6.93 1.19 -12.66
N THR A 14 8.22 0.88 -12.45
CA THR A 14 8.65 -0.19 -11.54
C THR A 14 9.55 0.36 -10.43
N TYR A 15 8.99 0.49 -9.23
CA TYR A 15 9.70 0.96 -8.05
C TYR A 15 10.23 -0.20 -7.21
N HIS A 16 11.43 -0.08 -6.64
CA HIS A 16 11.93 -1.07 -5.70
C HIS A 16 11.40 -0.81 -4.30
N ILE A 17 11.01 -1.87 -3.60
CA ILE A 17 10.52 -1.77 -2.23
C ILE A 17 11.71 -1.72 -1.27
N GLU A 18 11.77 -0.66 -0.46
CA GLU A 18 12.75 -0.49 0.61
C GLU A 18 12.25 -1.11 1.92
N LYS A 19 11.03 -0.77 2.34
CA LYS A 19 10.47 -1.18 3.64
C LYS A 19 9.00 -1.55 3.52
N CYS A 20 8.58 -2.52 4.32
CA CYS A 20 7.18 -2.89 4.47
C CYS A 20 6.86 -3.14 5.93
N PHE A 21 5.83 -2.48 6.41
CA PHE A 21 5.33 -2.61 7.76
C PHE A 21 3.90 -3.12 7.74
N CYS A 22 3.58 -3.96 8.72
CA CYS A 22 2.22 -4.42 8.97
C CYS A 22 2.00 -4.49 10.48
N LYS A 23 0.93 -3.87 10.94
CA LYS A 23 0.47 -3.91 12.32
C LYS A 23 -1.04 -4.09 12.35
N VAL A 24 -1.51 -4.65 13.44
CA VAL A 24 -2.91 -4.65 13.81
C VAL A 24 -3.02 -3.90 15.12
N VAL A 25 -3.77 -2.80 15.13
CA VAL A 25 -3.95 -1.93 16.29
C VAL A 25 -5.38 -2.03 16.79
N TYR A 26 -5.60 -1.85 18.09
CA TYR A 26 -6.94 -1.78 18.66
C TYR A 26 -7.28 -0.32 18.93
N SER A 27 -8.27 0.22 18.22
CA SER A 27 -8.74 1.60 18.33
C SER A 27 -10.23 1.66 18.02
N GLY A 28 -10.96 2.63 18.58
CA GLY A 28 -12.40 2.78 18.30
C GLY A 28 -13.24 1.53 18.59
N ASN A 29 -12.87 0.74 19.62
CA ASN A 29 -13.48 -0.55 19.98
C ASN A 29 -13.35 -1.68 18.95
N GLN A 30 -12.51 -1.54 17.92
CA GLN A 30 -12.26 -2.56 16.91
C GLN A 30 -10.76 -2.71 16.61
N HIS A 31 -10.40 -3.81 15.94
CA HIS A 31 -9.05 -3.96 15.41
C HIS A 31 -8.98 -3.36 14.01
N GLN A 32 -7.92 -2.61 13.74
CA GLN A 32 -7.67 -1.96 12.47
C GLN A 32 -6.31 -2.40 11.91
N LEU A 33 -6.25 -2.48 10.58
CA LEU A 33 -5.08 -2.89 9.83
C LEU A 33 -4.28 -1.65 9.41
N LEU A 34 -3.03 -1.62 9.84
CA LEU A 34 -2.05 -0.62 9.41
C LEU A 34 -1.00 -1.29 8.54
N ILE A 35 -0.89 -0.87 7.28
CA ILE A 35 0.15 -1.30 6.35
C ILE A 35 0.83 -0.06 5.80
N GLU A 36 2.15 -0.08 5.71
CA GLU A 36 2.90 0.96 5.00
C GLU A 36 4.01 0.31 4.18
N ILE A 37 4.09 0.67 2.91
CA ILE A 37 5.07 0.16 1.96
C ILE A 37 5.80 1.35 1.35
N TYR A 38 7.11 1.39 1.58
CA TYR A 38 7.99 2.45 1.13
C TYR A 38 8.83 1.93 -0.03
N SER A 39 8.82 2.65 -1.14
CA SER A 39 9.77 2.43 -2.21
C SER A 39 11.10 3.16 -1.98
N THR A 40 12.12 2.77 -2.72
CA THR A 40 13.37 3.55 -2.86
C THR A 40 13.13 4.78 -3.74
N ASP A 41 14.01 5.76 -3.64
CA ASP A 41 14.09 6.93 -4.55
C ASP A 41 14.56 6.60 -5.98
N GLY A 42 14.84 5.32 -6.31
CA GLY A 42 15.30 4.89 -7.64
C GLY A 42 14.33 3.95 -8.39
N LEU A 43 14.23 4.13 -9.71
CA LEU A 43 13.64 3.18 -10.68
C LEU A 43 14.71 2.27 -11.31
N ASP A 44 14.32 1.06 -11.72
CA ASP A 44 15.19 0.16 -12.52
C ASP A 44 15.43 0.78 -13.91
N HIS A 45 16.70 1.00 -14.27
CA HIS A 45 17.11 1.87 -15.38
C HIS A 45 16.96 1.23 -16.77
N VAL A 46 16.50 2.00 -17.76
CA VAL A 46 16.75 1.73 -19.18
C VAL A 46 17.92 2.62 -19.63
N GLU A 47 19.04 2.01 -20.03
CA GLU A 47 20.35 2.68 -20.24
C GLU A 47 20.41 3.79 -21.33
N ASP A 48 19.31 4.15 -21.99
CA ASP A 48 19.35 5.03 -23.18
C ASP A 48 18.48 6.31 -23.10
N ASP A 49 17.78 6.58 -21.99
CA ASP A 49 16.97 7.81 -21.87
C ASP A 49 17.69 8.93 -21.09
N SER A 50 17.86 10.07 -21.74
CA SER A 50 18.64 11.22 -21.23
C SER A 50 17.83 12.09 -20.26
N LEU A 51 16.55 11.79 -20.08
CA LEU A 51 15.67 12.41 -19.10
C LEU A 51 15.78 11.64 -17.80
N GLN A 52 16.78 12.02 -17.00
CA GLN A 52 16.86 11.64 -15.59
C GLN A 52 15.71 12.33 -14.85
N ASN A 53 14.51 11.76 -14.91
CA ASN A 53 13.44 12.13 -13.99
C ASN A 53 13.76 11.44 -12.66
N ASP A 54 14.18 12.21 -11.66
CA ASP A 54 14.09 11.80 -10.26
C ASP A 54 12.61 11.55 -9.97
N PHE A 55 12.16 10.30 -10.08
CA PHE A 55 10.79 9.93 -9.73
C PHE A 55 10.63 9.96 -8.22
N ALA A 56 9.51 10.51 -7.78
CA ALA A 56 9.14 10.62 -6.39
C ALA A 56 9.14 9.26 -5.67
N GLN A 57 9.57 9.24 -4.41
CA GLN A 57 9.35 8.09 -3.55
C GLN A 57 7.84 7.82 -3.43
N VAL A 58 7.47 6.57 -3.64
CA VAL A 58 6.09 6.08 -3.46
C VAL A 58 5.92 5.45 -2.09
N ILE A 59 4.86 5.85 -1.40
CA ILE A 59 4.38 5.24 -0.15
C ILE A 59 2.96 4.75 -0.39
N LEU A 60 2.72 3.44 -0.23
CA LEU A 60 1.38 2.87 -0.23
C LEU A 60 0.98 2.53 1.19
N SER A 61 -0.18 3.01 1.64
CA SER A 61 -0.67 2.77 2.99
C SER A 61 -2.10 2.25 3.03
N VAL A 62 -2.33 1.35 3.99
CA VAL A 62 -3.66 1.00 4.48
C VAL A 62 -3.72 1.48 5.92
N ASP A 63 -4.72 2.28 6.29
CA ASP A 63 -4.95 2.71 7.67
C ASP A 63 -6.43 2.63 8.02
N ASP A 64 -6.75 2.60 9.31
CA ASP A 64 -8.12 2.57 9.84
C ASP A 64 -9.04 1.43 9.34
N PHE A 65 -8.56 0.51 8.50
CA PHE A 65 -9.36 -0.52 7.88
C PHE A 65 -9.72 -1.63 8.88
N PRO A 66 -11.01 -1.87 9.17
CA PRO A 66 -11.43 -2.78 10.23
C PRO A 66 -11.15 -4.25 9.88
N VAL A 67 -10.59 -4.99 10.83
CA VAL A 67 -10.27 -6.42 10.69
C VAL A 67 -10.71 -7.24 11.90
N ASN A 68 -11.08 -8.50 11.65
CA ASN A 68 -11.49 -9.45 12.69
C ASN A 68 -10.31 -10.30 13.21
N VAL A 69 -9.11 -9.72 13.28
CA VAL A 69 -7.90 -10.37 13.79
C VAL A 69 -7.27 -9.49 14.86
N ILE A 70 -6.54 -10.08 15.80
CA ILE A 70 -5.93 -9.34 16.92
C ILE A 70 -4.41 -9.13 16.73
N SER A 71 -3.81 -9.82 15.76
CA SER A 71 -2.37 -9.79 15.49
C SER A 71 -2.05 -10.00 14.00
N PRO A 72 -0.90 -9.49 13.50
CA PRO A 72 -0.50 -9.71 12.11
C PRO A 72 -0.33 -11.19 11.72
N ASP A 73 0.06 -12.06 12.65
CA ASP A 73 0.23 -13.49 12.39
C ASP A 73 -1.06 -14.20 11.94
N GLU A 74 -2.22 -13.69 12.37
CA GLU A 74 -3.54 -14.20 12.00
C GLU A 74 -4.03 -13.72 10.64
N LEU A 75 -3.31 -12.78 10.01
CA LEU A 75 -3.58 -12.34 8.64
C LEU A 75 -3.23 -13.44 7.63
N ALA A 76 -2.34 -14.37 7.96
CA ALA A 76 -1.92 -15.42 7.03
C ALA A 76 -3.10 -16.23 6.46
N GLY A 77 -3.26 -16.21 5.13
CA GLY A 77 -4.36 -16.87 4.42
C GLY A 77 -5.64 -16.04 4.32
N LYS A 78 -5.68 -14.81 4.87
CA LYS A 78 -6.79 -13.88 4.73
C LYS A 78 -6.68 -13.08 3.43
N ASN A 79 -7.84 -12.70 2.92
CA ASN A 79 -7.98 -11.80 1.79
C ASN A 79 -8.95 -10.69 2.21
N PHE A 80 -8.60 -9.44 1.91
CA PHE A 80 -9.44 -8.28 2.14
C PHE A 80 -9.62 -7.53 0.84
N GLU A 81 -10.83 -7.02 0.64
CA GLU A 81 -11.18 -6.19 -0.50
C GLU A 81 -11.58 -4.81 0.03
N ILE A 82 -10.95 -3.77 -0.50
CA ILE A 82 -11.24 -2.37 -0.19
C ILE A 82 -11.64 -1.72 -1.53
N PRO A 83 -12.94 -1.73 -1.87
CA PRO A 83 -13.41 -1.34 -3.20
C PRO A 83 -13.22 0.15 -3.48
N GLU A 84 -13.42 0.99 -2.46
CA GLU A 84 -13.27 2.45 -2.51
C GLU A 84 -12.25 2.87 -1.44
N CYS A 85 -11.46 3.90 -1.74
CA CYS A 85 -10.39 4.34 -0.86
C CYS A 85 -10.88 5.00 0.43
N TYR A 86 -12.16 5.35 0.50
CA TYR A 86 -12.82 5.88 1.68
C TYR A 86 -14.22 5.29 1.87
N MET A 87 -14.79 5.51 3.06
CA MET A 87 -16.19 5.26 3.37
C MET A 87 -16.81 6.47 4.04
N GLU A 88 -18.01 6.82 3.63
CA GLU A 88 -18.85 7.83 4.29
C GLU A 88 -19.59 7.19 5.47
N ILE A 89 -19.45 7.76 6.66
CA ILE A 89 -20.18 7.37 7.87
C ILE A 89 -21.00 8.56 8.35
N GLU A 90 -22.31 8.35 8.53
CA GLU A 90 -23.18 9.33 9.16
C GLU A 90 -23.08 9.18 10.69
N ASP A 91 -22.76 10.27 11.38
CA ASP A 91 -22.67 10.30 12.84
C ASP A 91 -24.06 10.39 13.52
N GLU A 92 -24.08 10.43 14.85
CA GLU A 92 -25.34 10.51 15.62
C GLU A 92 -26.10 11.85 15.42
N GLU A 93 -25.44 12.88 14.88
CA GLU A 93 -25.97 14.21 14.61
C GLU A 93 -26.42 14.39 13.13
N GLY A 94 -26.15 13.38 12.28
CA GLY A 94 -26.48 13.39 10.86
C GLY A 94 -25.42 14.05 9.97
N GLU A 95 -24.21 14.26 10.49
CA GLU A 95 -23.06 14.76 9.72
C GLU A 95 -22.34 13.58 9.04
N ILE A 96 -21.90 13.76 7.78
CA ILE A 96 -21.16 12.75 7.03
C ILE A 96 -19.67 12.96 7.27
N GLU A 97 -19.00 11.93 7.78
CA GLU A 97 -17.55 11.85 7.94
C GLU A 97 -16.95 10.88 6.92
N GLU A 98 -15.88 11.28 6.24
CA GLU A 98 -15.15 10.45 5.28
C GLU A 98 -13.94 9.80 5.97
N ILE A 99 -13.92 8.46 6.02
CA ILE A 99 -12.80 7.69 6.57
C ILE A 99 -12.03 7.06 5.42
N TYR A 100 -10.78 7.49 5.24
CA TYR A 100 -9.88 6.97 4.21
C TYR A 100 -9.16 5.70 4.69
N TYR A 101 -9.26 4.62 3.91
CA TYR A 101 -8.61 3.35 4.18
C TYR A 101 -7.33 3.14 3.39
N THR A 102 -7.24 3.67 2.18
CA THR A 102 -6.10 3.45 1.28
C THR A 102 -5.60 4.75 0.70
N ASN A 103 -4.28 4.89 0.64
CA ASN A 103 -3.63 6.07 0.07
C ASN A 103 -2.36 5.67 -0.67
N VAL A 104 -2.08 6.37 -1.77
CA VAL A 104 -0.80 6.29 -2.47
C VAL A 104 -0.20 7.67 -2.52
N ASN A 105 0.89 7.87 -1.79
CA ASN A 105 1.62 9.12 -1.75
C ASN A 105 2.84 9.06 -2.66
N PHE A 106 3.02 10.09 -3.48
CA PHE A 106 4.23 10.33 -4.27
C PHE A 106 4.85 11.66 -3.81
N SER A 107 5.96 11.58 -3.06
CA SER A 107 6.63 12.75 -2.47
C SER A 107 5.71 13.62 -1.59
N ASP A 108 5.04 14.63 -2.17
CA ASP A 108 4.16 15.58 -1.47
C ASP A 108 2.69 15.52 -1.99
N GLU A 109 2.41 14.64 -2.96
CA GLU A 109 1.09 14.50 -3.58
C GLU A 109 0.44 13.18 -3.15
N ASN A 110 -0.87 13.22 -2.87
CA ASN A 110 -1.66 12.06 -2.49
C ASN A 110 -2.61 11.70 -3.60
N PHE A 111 -2.64 10.42 -3.95
CA PHE A 111 -3.51 9.86 -4.96
C PHE A 111 -4.44 8.83 -4.32
N GLU A 112 -5.68 8.86 -4.77
CA GLU A 112 -6.69 7.89 -4.35
C GLU A 112 -6.38 6.54 -4.98
N ALA A 113 -6.62 5.48 -4.21
CA ALA A 113 -6.42 4.12 -4.67
C ALA A 113 -7.61 3.24 -4.33
N ASP A 114 -8.25 2.71 -5.36
CA ASP A 114 -9.48 1.94 -5.32
C ASP A 114 -9.25 0.48 -5.77
N GLU A 115 -10.31 -0.33 -5.70
CA GLU A 115 -10.32 -1.73 -6.13
C GLU A 115 -9.18 -2.56 -5.50
N ASN A 116 -8.83 -2.25 -4.24
CA ASN A 116 -7.71 -2.89 -3.57
C ASN A 116 -8.05 -4.31 -3.13
N GLN A 117 -7.13 -5.22 -3.40
CA GLN A 117 -7.17 -6.61 -2.99
C GLN A 117 -5.88 -6.94 -2.24
N LEU A 118 -6.03 -7.18 -0.93
CA LEU A 118 -4.94 -7.52 -0.02
C LEU A 118 -4.97 -9.02 0.26
N SER A 119 -3.99 -9.75 -0.25
CA SER A 119 -3.85 -11.20 -0.05
C SER A 119 -2.65 -11.52 0.82
N PHE A 120 -2.90 -12.01 2.03
CA PHE A 120 -1.86 -12.33 3.00
C PHE A 120 -1.51 -13.82 2.96
N PHE A 121 -0.22 -14.14 3.06
CA PHE A 121 0.28 -15.52 3.04
C PHE A 121 1.58 -15.64 3.84
N LYS A 122 1.99 -16.87 4.19
CA LYS A 122 3.34 -17.11 4.70
C LYS A 122 4.20 -17.70 3.58
N ASP A 123 5.42 -17.20 3.45
CA ASP A 123 6.40 -17.79 2.53
C ASP A 123 6.98 -19.11 3.09
N ASN A 124 7.89 -19.74 2.34
CA ASN A 124 8.54 -20.99 2.74
C ASN A 124 9.36 -20.87 4.03
N SER A 125 9.72 -19.65 4.44
CA SER A 125 10.45 -19.35 5.68
C SER A 125 9.51 -19.06 6.85
N GLY A 126 8.19 -19.02 6.62
CA GLY A 126 7.19 -18.68 7.63
C GLY A 126 6.97 -17.17 7.81
N THR A 127 7.60 -16.34 6.97
CA THR A 127 7.47 -14.88 7.02
C THR A 127 6.12 -14.47 6.47
N LEU A 128 5.43 -13.53 7.14
CA LEU A 128 4.18 -12.97 6.62
C LEU A 128 4.47 -12.10 5.39
N CYS A 129 3.71 -12.34 4.34
CA CYS A 129 3.78 -11.66 3.06
C CYS A 129 2.42 -11.12 2.65
N LEU A 130 2.45 -10.07 1.84
CA LEU A 130 1.30 -9.43 1.22
C LEU A 130 1.49 -9.42 -0.28
N LYS A 131 0.46 -9.85 -1.00
CA LYS A 131 0.21 -9.48 -2.40
C LYS A 131 -0.87 -8.42 -2.39
N TRP A 132 -0.57 -7.25 -2.92
CA TRP A 132 -1.52 -6.16 -3.03
C TRP A 132 -1.69 -5.80 -4.50
N LYS A 133 -2.93 -5.78 -4.96
CA LYS A 133 -3.33 -5.25 -6.27
C LYS A 133 -4.41 -4.19 -6.05
N GLY A 134 -4.42 -3.18 -6.88
CA GLY A 134 -5.46 -2.16 -6.87
C GLY A 134 -5.38 -1.32 -8.12
N LYS A 135 -6.08 -0.19 -8.12
CA LYS A 135 -5.88 0.87 -9.09
C LYS A 135 -5.66 2.18 -8.37
N VAL A 136 -4.79 3.02 -8.89
CA VAL A 136 -4.50 4.35 -8.35
C VAL A 136 -4.86 5.37 -9.40
N GLN A 137 -5.26 6.57 -8.99
CA GLN A 137 -5.37 7.70 -9.90
C GLN A 137 -4.05 7.89 -10.67
N ASP A 138 -4.16 8.20 -11.95
CA ASP A 138 -3.01 8.47 -12.80
C ASP A 138 -2.20 9.64 -12.22
N PHE A 139 -0.94 9.35 -11.85
CA PHE A 139 -0.03 10.33 -11.28
C PHE A 139 0.89 10.97 -12.32
N THR A 140 0.78 10.55 -13.59
CA THR A 140 1.60 11.04 -14.70
C THR A 140 0.93 12.15 -15.49
N GLU A 141 -0.41 12.17 -15.47
CA GLU A 141 -1.26 13.17 -16.09
C GLU A 141 -2.25 13.72 -15.07
N GLU A 142 -2.70 14.98 -15.22
CA GLU A 142 -3.82 15.51 -14.43
C GLU A 142 -5.14 14.88 -14.94
N SER A 143 -5.37 13.62 -14.56
CA SER A 143 -6.45 12.76 -15.05
C SER A 143 -7.17 12.05 -13.90
N ASP A 144 -8.47 11.79 -14.07
CA ASP A 144 -9.27 10.94 -13.18
C ASP A 144 -9.21 9.45 -13.60
N GLU A 145 -8.39 9.11 -14.60
CA GLU A 145 -8.22 7.72 -15.01
C GLU A 145 -7.46 6.92 -13.95
N LEU A 146 -7.89 5.68 -13.75
CA LEU A 146 -7.29 4.77 -12.77
C LEU A 146 -6.32 3.81 -13.48
N ILE A 147 -5.05 3.85 -13.07
CA ILE A 147 -4.03 2.92 -13.55
C ILE A 147 -3.88 1.74 -12.59
N PRO A 148 -3.88 0.48 -13.09
CA PRO A 148 -3.69 -0.68 -12.24
C PRO A 148 -2.30 -0.70 -11.61
N PHE A 149 -2.20 -1.21 -10.39
CA PHE A 149 -0.93 -1.51 -9.76
C PHE A 149 -0.91 -2.90 -9.13
N LYS A 150 0.30 -3.43 -8.93
CA LYS A 150 0.52 -4.62 -8.12
C LYS A 150 1.86 -4.57 -7.40
N LEU A 151 1.90 -5.18 -6.23
CA LEU A 151 3.12 -5.41 -5.48
C LEU A 151 3.06 -6.73 -4.73
N GLU A 152 4.24 -7.22 -4.37
CA GLU A 152 4.40 -8.31 -3.43
C GLU A 152 5.52 -7.97 -2.45
N CYS A 153 5.22 -8.03 -1.16
CA CYS A 153 6.21 -7.81 -0.12
C CYS A 153 6.16 -8.86 0.97
N ALA A 154 7.26 -8.99 1.69
CA ALA A 154 7.28 -9.72 2.97
C ALA A 154 7.55 -8.70 4.05
N PHE A 155 6.79 -8.80 5.12
CA PHE A 155 6.98 -7.99 6.31
C PHE A 155 8.20 -8.56 7.02
N SER A 156 9.32 -7.87 6.88
CA SER A 156 10.52 -8.23 7.62
C SER A 156 10.20 -8.15 9.11
N PRO A 157 10.47 -9.18 9.92
CA PRO A 157 10.51 -8.98 11.35
C PRO A 157 11.57 -7.90 11.58
N ALA A 158 11.22 -6.83 12.29
CA ALA A 158 12.22 -5.86 12.71
C ALA A 158 13.32 -6.65 13.44
N SER A 159 14.50 -6.77 12.82
CA SER A 159 15.68 -7.21 13.53
C SER A 159 15.98 -6.09 14.51
N PHE A 160 15.50 -6.23 15.75
CA PHE A 160 16.05 -5.50 16.87
C PHE A 160 17.50 -5.99 17.00
N GLU A 161 18.42 -5.34 16.30
CA GLU A 161 19.81 -5.35 16.73
C GLU A 161 19.83 -4.52 18.02
N ASP A 162 19.77 -5.20 19.16
CA ASP A 162 20.20 -4.64 20.45
C ASP A 162 21.59 -4.05 20.23
N ARG A 163 21.66 -2.71 20.18
CA ARG A 163 22.92 -1.99 20.27
C ARG A 163 23.37 -2.06 21.72
N ASP A 164 24.22 -3.04 22.02
CA ASP A 164 25.00 -3.13 23.26
C ASP A 164 25.99 -1.95 23.37
#